data_AF-A0A2H0HS44-F1
#
_entry.id   AF-A0A2H0HS44-F1
#
_cell.length_a   1.000
_cell.length_b   1.000
_cell.length_c   1.000
_cell.angle_alpha   90.00
_cell.angle_beta   90.00
_cell.angle_gamma   90.00
#
_symmetry.space_group_name_H-M   'P 1'
#
loop_
_entity.id
_entity.type
_entity.pdbx_description
1 polymer ?
#
loop_
_entity_poly.entity_id
_entity_poly.type
_entity_poly.pdbx_seq_one_letter_code
_entity_poly.pdbx_strand_id
1 'polypeptide(L)'
;GVFGNFYGLGGMTSTFLLVVGALQLLILLGFALGYFKRWTYGAVLAMHTVSTLASWKMYLAWNLLFFAAWPMLAACIALYLLRDHDTLFSPGSRH
;
A
#
# COMPACT_ATOMS: atom_id res chain seq x y z
N GLY A 1 2.12 -17.53 -18.52
CA GLY A 1 2.19 -16.26 -17.76
C GLY A 1 2.64 -16.55 -16.35
N VAL A 2 3.54 -15.73 -15.79
CA VAL A 2 4.23 -15.95 -14.50
C VAL A 2 3.28 -16.10 -13.30
N PHE A 3 2.03 -15.63 -13.43
CA PHE A 3 0.99 -15.74 -12.42
C PHE A 3 0.45 -17.16 -12.18
N GLY A 4 0.65 -18.11 -13.11
CA GLY A 4 0.10 -19.47 -12.99
C GLY A 4 0.87 -20.39 -12.02
N ASN A 5 2.20 -20.22 -11.91
CA ASN A 5 3.03 -21.14 -11.12
C ASN A 5 3.37 -20.65 -9.70
N PHE A 6 3.32 -19.35 -9.44
CA PHE A 6 3.83 -18.81 -8.15
C PHE A 6 2.78 -18.69 -7.04
N TYR A 7 1.48 -18.60 -7.36
CA TYR A 7 0.46 -18.29 -6.35
C TYR A 7 -0.67 -19.33 -6.23
N GLY A 8 -0.68 -20.41 -7.02
CA GLY A 8 -1.72 -21.46 -6.91
C GLY A 8 -3.14 -20.97 -7.25
N LEU A 9 -3.27 -19.82 -7.91
CA LEU A 9 -4.55 -19.18 -8.24
C LEU A 9 -5.09 -19.63 -9.61
N GLY A 10 -4.97 -20.91 -9.92
CA GLY A 10 -5.39 -21.50 -11.21
C GLY A 10 -6.91 -21.48 -11.48
N GLY A 11 -7.70 -20.82 -10.64
CA GLY A 11 -9.16 -20.76 -10.77
C GLY A 11 -9.81 -19.49 -10.20
N MET A 12 -9.04 -18.46 -9.82
CA MET A 12 -9.65 -17.19 -9.43
C MET A 12 -10.10 -16.44 -10.69
N THR A 13 -11.41 -16.25 -10.83
CA THR A 13 -12.03 -15.55 -11.96
C THR A 13 -11.39 -14.19 -12.13
N SER A 14 -11.00 -13.81 -13.35
CA SER A 14 -10.41 -12.50 -13.68
C SER A 14 -11.16 -11.31 -13.07
N THR A 15 -12.48 -11.47 -12.89
CA THR A 15 -13.37 -10.53 -12.20
C THR A 15 -12.94 -10.24 -10.75
N PHE A 16 -12.51 -11.23 -9.98
CA PHE A 16 -12.09 -11.02 -8.58
C PHE A 16 -10.84 -10.15 -8.51
N LEU A 17 -9.82 -10.46 -9.32
CA LEU A 17 -8.58 -9.67 -9.38
C LEU A 17 -8.86 -8.24 -9.84
N LEU A 18 -9.78 -8.06 -10.80
CA LEU A 18 -10.22 -6.75 -11.25
C LEU A 18 -10.90 -5.96 -10.12
N VAL A 19 -11.77 -6.59 -9.34
CA VAL A 19 -12.45 -5.96 -8.20
C VAL A 19 -11.45 -5.55 -7.12
N VAL A 20 -10.51 -6.43 -6.76
CA VAL A 20 -9.47 -6.12 -5.77
C VAL A 20 -8.57 -4.97 -6.25
N GLY A 21 -8.15 -5.00 -7.52
CA GLY A 21 -7.34 -3.94 -8.11
C GLY A 21 -8.06 -2.60 -8.17
N ALA A 22 -9.35 -2.60 -8.54
CA ALA A 22 -10.18 -1.39 -8.55
C ALA A 22 -10.35 -0.81 -7.14
N LEU A 23 -10.62 -1.66 -6.14
CA LEU A 23 -10.70 -1.23 -4.75
C LEU A 23 -9.38 -0.62 -4.26
N GLN A 24 -8.26 -1.25 -4.58
CA GLN A 24 -6.94 -0.74 -4.22
C GLN A 24 -6.65 0.60 -4.88
N LEU A 25 -7.05 0.79 -6.14
CA LEU A 25 -6.93 2.08 -6.82
C LEU A 25 -7.75 3.17 -6.11
N LEU A 26 -8.97 2.89 -5.69
CA LEU A 26 -9.79 3.83 -4.94
C LEU A 26 -9.15 4.23 -3.60
N ILE A 27 -8.55 3.27 -2.89
CA ILE A 27 -7.80 3.54 -1.65
C ILE A 27 -6.60 4.46 -1.92
N LEU A 28 -5.84 4.19 -2.99
CA LEU A 28 -4.68 5.01 -3.37
C LEU A 28 -5.07 6.43 -3.78
N LEU A 29 -6.19 6.59 -4.50
CA LEU A 29 -6.74 7.90 -4.85
C LEU A 29 -7.16 8.67 -3.59
N GLY A 30 -7.86 8.01 -2.66
CA GLY A 30 -8.24 8.60 -1.38
C GLY A 30 -7.03 9.00 -0.53
N PHE A 31 -5.98 8.17 -0.52
CA PHE A 31 -4.71 8.48 0.13
C PHE A 31 -4.03 9.70 -0.51
N ALA A 32 -3.88 9.73 -1.84
CA ALA A 32 -3.22 10.82 -2.56
C ALA A 32 -3.95 12.16 -2.42
N LEU A 33 -5.28 12.14 -2.38
CA LEU A 33 -6.12 13.33 -2.23
C LEU A 33 -6.38 13.69 -0.75
N GLY A 34 -5.82 12.97 0.22
CA GLY A 34 -6.02 13.26 1.64
C GLY A 34 -7.45 13.06 2.15
N TYR A 35 -8.30 12.29 1.45
CA TYR A 35 -9.65 11.94 1.89
C TYR A 35 -9.63 10.78 2.89
N PHE A 36 -10.53 10.82 3.88
CA PHE A 36 -10.69 9.77 4.89
C PHE A 36 -9.36 9.28 5.49
N LYS A 37 -8.43 10.20 5.81
CA LYS A 37 -7.02 9.90 6.11
C LYS A 37 -6.82 8.77 7.11
N ARG A 38 -7.65 8.67 8.15
CA ARG A 38 -7.61 7.56 9.12
C ARG A 38 -7.77 6.19 8.48
N TRP A 39 -8.63 6.06 7.47
CA TRP A 39 -8.89 4.82 6.75
C TRP A 39 -7.92 4.60 5.59
N THR A 40 -7.73 5.60 4.74
CA THR A 40 -6.89 5.48 3.54
C THR A 40 -5.41 5.33 3.90
N TYR A 41 -4.90 6.10 4.88
CA TYR A 41 -3.49 6.03 5.29
C TYR A 41 -3.26 4.77 6.11
N GLY A 42 -4.24 4.38 6.93
CA GLY A 42 -4.21 3.12 7.67
C GLY A 42 -4.20 1.89 6.75
N ALA A 43 -5.00 1.90 5.68
CA ALA A 43 -5.01 0.85 4.67
C ALA A 43 -3.67 0.75 3.92
N VAL A 44 -3.11 1.88 3.48
CA VAL A 44 -1.79 1.92 2.82
C VAL A 44 -0.68 1.43 3.76
N LEU A 45 -0.70 1.87 5.02
CA LEU A 45 0.22 1.38 6.05
C LEU A 45 0.11 -0.13 6.25
N ALA A 46 -1.11 -0.67 6.38
CA ALA A 46 -1.34 -2.10 6.54
C ALA A 46 -0.83 -2.87 5.31
N MET A 47 -1.14 -2.41 4.10
CA MET A 47 -0.66 -3.01 2.84
C MET A 47 0.87 -3.06 2.79
N HIS A 48 1.54 -1.94 3.08
CA HIS A 48 3.00 -1.89 3.11
C HIS A 48 3.60 -2.73 4.25
N THR A 49 2.95 -2.82 5.40
CA THR A 49 3.39 -3.65 6.52
C THR A 49 3.37 -5.13 6.12
N VAL A 50 2.24 -5.58 5.57
CA VAL A 50 2.08 -6.97 5.12
C VAL A 50 3.09 -7.29 4.01
N SER A 51 3.26 -6.42 3.01
CA SER A 51 4.19 -6.69 1.90
C SER A 51 5.66 -6.69 2.35
N THR A 52 6.03 -5.81 3.28
CA THR A 52 7.39 -5.74 3.84
C THR A 52 7.69 -7.02 4.62
N LEU A 53 6.80 -7.43 5.52
CA LEU A 53 7.00 -8.63 6.33
C LEU A 53 6.93 -9.92 5.50
N ALA A 54 6.02 -10.00 4.52
CA ALA A 54 5.90 -11.16 3.64
C ALA A 54 7.16 -11.39 2.78
N SER A 55 7.94 -10.33 2.52
CA SER A 55 9.15 -10.38 1.70
C SER A 55 10.41 -10.78 2.47
N TRP A 56 10.28 -11.31 3.69
CA TRP A 56 11.40 -11.58 4.62
C TRP A 56 12.57 -12.34 3.99
N LYS A 57 12.28 -13.39 3.20
CA LYS A 57 13.29 -14.22 2.54
C LYS A 57 14.17 -13.42 1.56
N MET A 58 13.63 -12.35 0.98
CA MET A 58 14.32 -11.53 0.00
C MET A 58 15.38 -10.62 0.64
N TYR A 59 15.20 -10.25 1.91
CA TYR A 59 16.22 -9.55 2.70
C TYR A 59 17.43 -10.43 2.98
N LEU A 60 17.19 -11.70 3.30
CA LEU A 60 18.24 -12.69 3.55
C LEU A 60 19.05 -12.99 2.29
N ALA A 61 18.46 -12.79 1.11
CA ALA A 61 19.13 -12.89 -0.18
C ALA A 61 19.89 -11.60 -0.58
N TRP A 62 20.06 -10.64 0.34
CA TRP A 62 20.77 -9.36 0.12
C TRP A 62 20.26 -8.54 -1.07
N ASN A 63 18.96 -8.63 -1.37
CA ASN A 63 18.38 -7.86 -2.46
C ASN A 63 18.06 -6.43 -2.00
N LEU A 64 18.92 -5.47 -2.38
CA LEU A 64 18.79 -4.06 -2.03
C LEU A 64 17.42 -3.45 -2.37
N LEU A 65 16.77 -3.92 -3.45
CA LEU A 65 15.49 -3.37 -3.89
C LEU A 65 14.39 -3.58 -2.86
N PHE A 66 14.45 -4.69 -2.12
CA PHE A 66 13.47 -4.99 -1.08
C PHE A 66 13.76 -4.18 0.17
N PHE A 67 15.02 -3.86 0.48
CA PHE A 67 15.36 -3.00 1.62
C PHE A 67 14.72 -1.61 1.50
N ALA A 68 14.42 -1.13 0.29
CA ALA A 68 13.66 0.10 0.08
C ALA A 68 12.23 0.06 0.64
N ALA A 69 11.68 -1.14 0.92
CA ALA A 69 10.40 -1.29 1.59
C ALA A 69 10.41 -0.72 3.03
N TRP A 70 11.56 -0.74 3.72
CA TRP A 70 11.68 -0.22 5.09
C TRP A 70 11.55 1.31 5.16
N PRO A 71 12.27 2.11 4.36
CA PRO A 71 12.01 3.55 4.24
C PRO A 71 10.57 3.87 3.84
N MET A 72 9.99 3.10 2.91
CA MET A 72 8.60 3.30 2.49
C MET A 72 7.61 3.02 3.63
N LEU A 73 7.83 1.95 4.41
CA LEU A 73 7.04 1.64 5.59
C LEU A 73 7.16 2.76 6.65
N ALA A 74 8.36 3.26 6.89
CA ALA A 74 8.59 4.38 7.80
C ALA A 74 7.85 5.65 7.35
N ALA A 75 7.84 5.96 6.05
CA ALA A 75 7.05 7.06 5.50
C ALA A 75 5.54 6.86 5.70
N CYS A 76 5.02 5.64 5.49
CA CYS A 76 3.62 5.32 5.74
C CYS A 76 3.24 5.48 7.22
N ILE A 77 4.12 5.07 8.14
CA ILE A 77 3.93 5.26 9.58
C ILE A 77 3.89 6.75 9.91
N ALA A 78 4.86 7.53 9.39
CA ALA A 78 4.92 8.97 9.61
C ALA A 78 3.64 9.66 9.11
N LEU A 79 3.18 9.33 7.90
CA LEU A 79 1.93 9.87 7.36
C LEU A 79 0.71 9.47 8.20
N TYR A 80 0.63 8.23 8.69
CA TYR A 80 -0.50 7.80 9.51
C TYR A 80 -0.54 8.50 10.89
N LEU A 81 0.62 8.70 11.51
CA LEU A 81 0.77 9.38 12.80
C LEU A 81 0.53 10.90 12.66
N LEU A 82 1.09 11.52 11.63
CA LEU A 82 0.98 12.95 11.35
C LEU A 82 -0.14 13.30 10.36
N ARG A 83 -1.12 12.40 10.17
CA ARG A 83 -2.21 12.58 9.19
C ARG A 83 -2.97 13.91 9.35
N ASP A 84 -3.06 14.42 10.57
CA ASP A 84 -3.78 15.66 10.86
C ASP A 84 -3.01 16.90 10.34
N HIS A 85 -1.68 16.78 10.21
CA HIS A 85 -0.81 17.78 9.62
C HIS A 85 -0.68 17.68 8.09
N ASP A 86 -1.19 16.61 7.47
CA ASP A 86 -1.15 16.45 6.02
C ASP A 86 -2.25 17.27 5.35
N THR A 87 -1.95 18.51 4.98
CA THR A 87 -2.91 19.51 4.48
C THR A 87 -2.75 19.86 3.01
N LEU A 88 -1.73 19.34 2.31
CA LEU A 88 -1.32 19.85 0.99
C LEU A 88 -2.37 19.59 -0.10
N PHE A 89 -2.94 18.38 -0.13
CA PHE A 89 -4.04 18.01 -1.03
C PHE A 89 -5.37 17.73 -0.29
N SER A 90 -5.36 17.83 1.04
CA SER A 90 -6.54 17.57 1.86
C SER A 90 -7.63 18.62 1.63
N PRO A 91 -8.90 18.23 1.46
CA PRO A 91 -10.01 19.17 1.38
C PRO A 91 -10.09 20.03 2.65
N GLY A 92 -10.12 21.36 2.48
CA GLY A 92 -10.27 22.31 3.60
C GLY A 92 -8.96 22.88 4.15
N SER A 93 -7.80 22.68 3.51
CA SER A 93 -6.61 23.46 3.82
C SER A 93 -6.80 24.92 3.41
N ARG A 94 -7.16 25.76 4.37
CA ARG A 94 -7.15 27.21 4.22
C ARG A 94 -5.71 27.67 4.34
N HIS A 95 -5.18 28.24 3.27
CA HIS A 95 -4.11 29.23 3.36
C HIS A 95 -4.66 30.53 3.96
#